data_AF-A0A1S2YI76-F1
#
_entry.id   AF-A0A1S2YI76-F1
#
_cell.length_a   1.000
_cell.length_b   1.000
_cell.length_c   1.000
_cell.angle_alpha   90.00
_cell.angle_beta   90.00
_cell.angle_gamma   90.00
#
_symmetry.space_group_name_H-M   'P 1'
#
loop_
_entity.id
_entity.type
_entity.pdbx_description
1 polymer ?
#
loop_
_entity_poly.entity_id
_entity_poly.type
_entity_poly.pdbx_seq_one_letter_code
_entity_poly.pdbx_strand_id
1 'polypeptide(L)'
;MALHLKLCQPPLKPQIVPTNPQLSQTFNSPPIPNKWNINVEEQMCSALIKPRDLSSKYHTKVVKHELRSVGENSLKGLCMIDAMQRLNIDYHFQQEIETFLTTQYVTNSSAWKHDDLHETSLHFRLLRQQGHFQSPEVFNKFTNKEEKFNRKLSENINGMISETK
;
A
#
# COMPACT_ATOMS: atom_id res chain seq x y z
N MET A 1 23.66 -41.00 -12.27
CA MET A 1 23.54 -40.35 -13.60
C MET A 1 22.62 -41.23 -14.44
N ALA A 2 21.50 -40.83 -15.02
CA ALA A 2 20.90 -39.52 -15.26
C ALA A 2 19.36 -39.66 -15.20
N LEU A 3 18.67 -38.64 -14.71
CA LEU A 3 17.20 -38.58 -14.71
C LEU A 3 16.72 -38.06 -16.07
N HIS A 4 15.84 -38.81 -16.73
CA HIS A 4 15.29 -38.49 -18.05
C HIS A 4 14.16 -37.46 -17.91
N LEU A 5 14.46 -36.20 -18.23
CA LEU A 5 13.49 -35.11 -18.29
C LEU A 5 12.56 -35.31 -19.50
N LYS A 6 11.26 -35.51 -19.26
CA LYS A 6 10.23 -35.40 -20.30
C LYS A 6 10.09 -33.92 -20.68
N LEU A 7 10.52 -33.55 -21.88
CA LEU A 7 10.18 -32.29 -22.53
C LEU A 7 8.71 -32.31 -22.96
N CYS A 8 7.92 -31.37 -22.46
CA CYS A 8 6.54 -31.12 -22.88
C CYS A 8 6.55 -30.55 -24.32
N GLN A 9 5.80 -31.16 -25.24
CA GLN A 9 5.62 -30.62 -26.59
C GLN A 9 4.55 -29.50 -26.59
N PRO A 10 4.74 -28.43 -27.39
CA PRO A 10 3.74 -27.38 -27.54
C PRO A 10 2.55 -27.82 -28.41
N PRO A 11 1.34 -27.26 -28.19
CA PRO A 11 0.14 -27.65 -28.94
C PRO A 11 0.17 -27.15 -30.39
N LEU A 12 -0.30 -28.01 -31.30
CA LEU A 12 -0.46 -27.74 -32.73
C LEU A 12 -1.49 -26.63 -32.98
N LYS A 13 -1.17 -25.68 -33.88
CA LYS A 13 -2.04 -24.57 -34.29
C LYS A 13 -3.27 -25.08 -35.07
N PRO A 14 -4.48 -24.55 -34.83
CA PRO A 14 -5.67 -24.87 -35.62
C PRO A 14 -5.63 -24.24 -37.02
N GLN A 15 -6.10 -24.99 -38.02
CA GLN A 15 -6.28 -24.52 -39.40
C GLN A 15 -7.54 -23.66 -39.52
N ILE A 16 -7.44 -22.54 -40.24
CA ILE A 16 -8.56 -21.61 -40.51
C ILE A 16 -9.17 -22.01 -41.86
N VAL A 17 -10.44 -22.39 -41.86
CA VAL A 17 -11.26 -22.61 -43.07
C VAL A 17 -11.94 -21.29 -43.45
N PRO A 18 -11.90 -20.82 -44.72
CA PRO A 18 -12.60 -19.61 -45.10
C PRO A 18 -14.10 -19.87 -45.17
N THR A 19 -14.89 -19.16 -44.37
CA THR A 19 -16.36 -19.12 -44.47
C THR A 19 -16.76 -17.73 -44.95
N ASN A 20 -17.51 -17.66 -46.07
CA ASN A 20 -17.94 -16.40 -46.69
C ASN A 20 -18.81 -15.55 -45.74
N PRO A 21 -18.66 -14.20 -45.72
CA PRO A 21 -19.43 -13.34 -44.83
C PRO A 21 -20.89 -13.19 -45.29
N GLN A 22 -21.85 -13.54 -44.41
CA GLN A 22 -23.23 -13.08 -44.52
C GLN A 22 -23.38 -11.67 -43.95
N LEU A 23 -24.04 -10.81 -44.73
CA LEU A 23 -24.35 -9.41 -44.43
C LEU A 23 -25.24 -9.29 -43.18
N SER A 24 -24.65 -8.88 -42.06
CA SER A 24 -25.40 -8.60 -40.83
C SER A 24 -25.64 -7.09 -40.71
N GLN A 25 -26.91 -6.70 -40.65
CA GLN A 25 -27.37 -5.32 -40.56
C GLN A 25 -26.93 -4.70 -39.23
N THR A 26 -26.16 -3.61 -39.28
CA THR A 26 -25.71 -2.88 -38.09
C THR A 26 -26.84 -2.00 -37.55
N PHE A 27 -27.32 -2.28 -36.34
CA PHE A 27 -28.10 -1.33 -35.56
C PHE A 27 -27.19 -0.17 -35.12
N ASN A 28 -27.39 1.01 -35.69
CA ASN A 28 -26.64 2.21 -35.33
C ASN A 28 -27.08 2.71 -33.95
N SER A 29 -26.31 2.39 -32.90
CA SER A 29 -26.40 3.13 -31.64
C SER A 29 -25.67 4.47 -31.79
N PRO A 30 -26.18 5.58 -31.22
CA PRO A 30 -25.46 6.86 -31.24
C PRO A 30 -24.09 6.71 -30.55
N PRO A 31 -23.05 7.43 -30.99
CA PRO A 31 -21.75 7.37 -30.33
C PRO A 31 -21.88 7.83 -28.89
N ILE A 32 -21.53 6.97 -27.93
CA ILE A 32 -21.34 7.38 -26.54
C ILE A 32 -20.07 8.23 -26.51
N PRO A 33 -20.14 9.53 -26.16
CA PRO A 33 -18.93 10.35 -26.10
C PRO A 33 -18.03 9.83 -24.98
N ASN A 34 -16.86 9.31 -25.34
CA ASN A 34 -15.83 8.93 -24.40
C ASN A 34 -15.24 10.19 -23.77
N LYS A 35 -15.53 10.40 -22.47
CA LYS A 35 -15.07 11.56 -21.67
C LYS A 35 -13.53 11.74 -21.64
N TRP A 36 -12.78 10.72 -22.03
CA TRP A 36 -11.32 10.67 -21.99
C TRP A 36 -10.66 10.63 -23.36
N ASN A 37 -11.37 10.99 -24.45
CA ASN A 37 -10.72 11.24 -25.74
C ASN A 37 -9.98 12.58 -25.68
N ILE A 38 -8.82 12.56 -25.05
CA ILE A 38 -7.85 13.64 -25.12
C ILE A 38 -6.98 13.30 -26.33
N ASN A 39 -7.03 14.12 -27.37
CA ASN A 39 -6.01 14.12 -28.41
C ASN A 39 -4.67 14.32 -27.71
N VAL A 40 -3.84 13.29 -27.71
CA VAL A 40 -2.48 13.31 -27.19
C VAL A 40 -1.63 14.00 -28.24
N GLU A 41 -1.77 15.32 -28.39
CA GLU A 41 -0.76 16.15 -29.04
C GLU A 41 -1.00 17.63 -28.71
N GLU A 42 -0.06 18.18 -27.94
CA GLU A 42 0.27 19.60 -27.83
C GLU A 42 -0.83 20.60 -27.40
N GLN A 43 -1.19 20.59 -26.11
CA GLN A 43 -1.26 21.82 -25.30
C GLN A 43 -1.66 21.50 -23.85
N MET A 44 -0.66 21.21 -23.01
CA MET A 44 -0.77 21.56 -21.59
C MET A 44 0.58 22.06 -21.10
N CYS A 45 0.63 23.38 -20.99
CA CYS A 45 1.72 24.26 -20.60
C CYS A 45 2.88 23.60 -19.82
N SER A 46 4.01 23.48 -20.51
CA SER A 46 5.37 23.56 -19.95
C SER A 46 5.71 24.97 -19.42
N ALA A 47 4.70 25.76 -19.04
CA ALA A 47 4.90 27.00 -18.31
C ALA A 47 5.15 26.62 -16.84
N LEU A 48 6.42 26.37 -16.53
CA LEU A 48 7.07 26.61 -15.24
C LEU A 48 6.08 26.95 -14.10
N ILE A 49 5.58 25.93 -13.41
CA ILE A 49 5.40 26.07 -11.97
C ILE A 49 6.81 26.30 -11.46
N LYS A 50 7.24 27.56 -11.30
CA LYS A 50 8.40 27.84 -10.45
C LYS A 50 8.02 27.26 -9.09
N PRO A 51 8.69 26.21 -8.60
CA PRO A 51 8.37 25.72 -7.28
C PRO A 51 8.68 26.86 -6.33
N ARG A 52 7.83 27.04 -5.33
CA ARG A 52 8.18 27.71 -4.09
C ARG A 52 9.25 26.86 -3.39
N ASP A 53 10.46 26.86 -3.95
CA ASP A 53 11.49 25.81 -3.77
C ASP A 53 12.07 25.81 -2.36
N LEU A 54 12.15 27.00 -1.77
CA LEU A 54 12.63 27.17 -0.41
C LEU A 54 11.60 26.64 0.59
N SER A 55 10.34 27.05 0.48
CA SER A 55 9.28 26.63 1.41
C SER A 55 9.14 25.11 1.43
N SER A 56 9.04 24.45 0.27
CA SER A 56 8.94 22.98 0.20
C SER A 56 10.15 22.30 0.88
N LYS A 57 11.36 22.78 0.59
CA LYS A 57 12.60 22.25 1.19
C LYS A 57 12.67 22.44 2.71
N TYR A 58 12.16 23.55 3.27
CA TYR A 58 12.06 23.74 4.71
C TYR A 58 11.05 22.80 5.35
N HIS A 59 9.88 22.61 4.74
CA HIS A 59 8.84 21.72 5.28
C HIS A 59 9.33 20.27 5.32
N THR A 60 10.00 19.78 4.27
CA THR A 60 10.61 18.44 4.28
C THR A 60 11.65 18.28 5.38
N LYS A 61 12.48 19.30 5.63
CA LYS A 61 13.48 19.27 6.72
C LYS A 61 12.84 19.19 8.10
N VAL A 62 11.77 19.97 8.33
CA VAL A 62 11.04 19.94 9.61
C VAL A 62 10.44 18.57 9.85
N VAL A 63 9.79 17.98 8.84
CA VAL A 63 9.20 16.64 8.95
C VAL A 63 10.26 15.56 9.21
N LYS A 64 11.42 15.63 8.54
CA LYS A 64 12.55 14.72 8.82
C LYS A 64 13.05 14.85 10.25
N HIS A 65 13.22 16.08 10.73
CA HIS A 65 13.64 16.32 12.12
C HIS A 65 12.61 15.79 13.11
N GLU A 66 11.33 16.09 12.89
CA GLU A 66 10.24 15.62 13.75
C GLU A 66 10.26 14.09 13.83
N LEU A 67 10.32 13.39 12.70
CA LEU A 67 10.34 11.92 12.67
C LEU A 67 11.56 11.32 13.38
N ARG A 68 12.72 11.99 13.34
CA ARG A 68 13.92 11.59 14.10
C ARG A 68 13.86 11.92 15.59
N SER A 69 13.11 12.98 15.94
CA SER A 69 12.97 13.45 17.33
C SER A 69 11.89 12.71 18.09
N VAL A 70 10.90 12.16 17.38
CA VAL A 70 9.90 11.26 17.95
C VAL A 70 10.65 10.05 18.49
N GLY A 71 10.69 9.94 19.82
CA GLY A 71 11.41 8.88 20.50
C GLY A 71 11.03 7.49 19.98
N GLU A 72 12.02 6.60 19.99
CA GLU A 72 11.86 5.17 19.70
C GLU A 72 10.66 4.65 20.51
N ASN A 73 9.65 4.10 19.84
CA ASN A 73 8.39 3.58 20.39
C ASN A 73 7.19 4.52 20.55
N SER A 74 7.15 5.67 19.88
CA SER A 74 5.95 6.51 19.92
C SER A 74 4.96 6.24 18.79
N LEU A 75 3.71 5.92 19.14
CA LEU A 75 2.52 5.92 18.26
C LEU A 75 2.50 7.11 17.28
N LYS A 76 2.93 8.28 17.73
CA LYS A 76 2.99 9.51 16.91
C LYS A 76 3.84 9.31 15.65
N GLY A 77 4.96 8.59 15.75
CA GLY A 77 5.86 8.35 14.63
C GLY A 77 5.20 7.48 13.57
N LEU A 78 4.48 6.45 14.00
CA LEU A 78 3.72 5.59 13.09
C LEU A 78 2.55 6.31 12.45
N CYS A 79 1.84 7.15 13.21
CA CYS A 79 0.79 7.99 12.64
C CYS A 79 1.35 8.96 11.59
N MET A 80 2.55 9.50 11.82
CA MET A 80 3.23 10.35 10.83
C MET A 80 3.59 9.56 9.57
N ILE A 81 4.16 8.36 9.70
CA ILE A 81 4.48 7.50 8.54
C ILE A 81 3.21 7.14 7.78
N ASP A 82 2.15 6.74 8.48
CA ASP A 82 0.86 6.41 7.89
C ASP A 82 0.26 7.60 7.13
N ALA A 83 0.34 8.80 7.71
CA ALA A 83 -0.10 10.02 7.04
C ALA A 83 0.73 10.29 5.77
N MET A 84 2.06 10.13 5.81
CA MET A 84 2.92 10.32 4.64
C MET A 84 2.57 9.36 3.51
N GLN A 85 2.36 8.09 3.82
CA GLN A 85 1.96 7.07 2.84
C GLN A 85 0.57 7.35 2.25
N ARG A 86 -0.41 7.75 3.10
CA ARG A 86 -1.76 8.12 2.63
C ARG A 86 -1.78 9.37 1.75
N LEU A 87 -0.86 10.30 2.00
CA LEU A 87 -0.65 11.50 1.20
C LEU A 87 0.25 11.25 -0.02
N ASN A 88 0.82 10.05 -0.16
CA ASN A 88 1.74 9.67 -1.23
C ASN A 88 2.95 10.62 -1.33
N ILE A 89 3.50 11.03 -0.18
CA ILE A 89 4.70 11.88 -0.07
C ILE A 89 5.88 11.17 0.62
N ASP A 90 5.69 9.91 1.00
CA ASP A 90 6.65 9.05 1.69
C ASP A 90 7.94 8.82 0.89
N TYR A 91 7.88 8.96 -0.43
CA TYR A 91 9.05 8.87 -1.31
C TYR A 91 10.17 9.90 -0.99
N HIS A 92 9.85 11.03 -0.34
CA HIS A 92 10.87 12.00 0.13
C HIS A 92 11.58 11.59 1.43
N PHE A 93 11.06 10.57 2.12
CA PHE A 93 11.42 10.19 3.48
C PHE A 93 11.76 8.70 3.62
N GLN A 94 11.99 7.99 2.51
CA GLN A 94 12.19 6.53 2.51
C GLN A 94 13.24 6.07 3.52
N GLN A 95 14.40 6.73 3.57
CA GLN A 95 15.47 6.40 4.50
C GLN A 95 15.05 6.60 5.97
N GLU A 96 14.36 7.69 6.27
CA GLU A 96 13.88 7.94 7.63
C GLU A 96 12.80 6.93 8.05
N ILE A 97 11.89 6.56 7.13
CA ILE A 97 10.83 5.57 7.37
C ILE A 97 11.46 4.19 7.63
N GLU A 98 12.38 3.75 6.78
CA GLU A 98 13.08 2.47 6.92
C GLU A 98 13.85 2.40 8.24
N THR A 99 14.60 3.46 8.57
CA THR A 99 15.35 3.54 9.83
C THR A 99 14.41 3.43 11.03
N PHE A 100 13.32 4.22 11.03
CA PHE A 100 12.35 4.21 12.12
C PHE A 100 11.71 2.83 12.29
N LEU A 101 11.19 2.22 11.21
CA LEU A 101 10.50 0.93 11.28
C LEU A 101 11.45 -0.22 11.62
N THR A 102 12.71 -0.16 11.18
CA THR A 102 13.75 -1.12 11.58
C THR A 102 14.03 -1.04 13.08
N THR A 103 14.19 0.17 13.62
CA THR A 103 14.38 0.37 15.07
C THR A 103 13.17 -0.16 15.84
N GLN A 104 11.94 0.15 15.40
CA GLN A 104 10.73 -0.38 16.01
C GLN A 104 10.71 -1.91 16.03
N TYR A 105 11.12 -2.56 14.93
CA TYR A 105 11.14 -4.02 14.81
C TYR A 105 12.15 -4.66 15.77
N VAL A 106 13.37 -4.10 15.86
CA VAL A 106 14.42 -4.61 16.75
C VAL A 106 14.04 -4.40 18.22
N THR A 107 13.59 -3.20 18.58
CA THR A 107 13.30 -2.83 19.97
C THR A 107 12.08 -3.57 20.53
N ASN A 108 11.05 -3.81 19.72
CA ASN A 108 9.81 -4.45 20.19
C ASN A 108 9.83 -5.98 20.08
N SER A 109 10.86 -6.59 19.49
CA SER A 109 10.96 -8.04 19.22
C SER A 109 10.71 -8.96 20.43
N SER A 110 10.90 -8.50 21.66
CA SER A 110 10.82 -9.33 22.88
C SER A 110 9.61 -9.10 23.79
N ALA A 111 8.87 -7.99 23.64
CA ALA A 111 7.73 -7.68 24.53
C ALA A 111 6.76 -6.67 23.91
N TRP A 112 5.99 -7.11 22.91
CA TRP A 112 4.92 -6.33 22.27
C TRP A 112 3.77 -6.06 23.26
N LYS A 113 3.84 -4.93 23.99
CA LYS A 113 2.86 -4.54 25.03
C LYS A 113 2.06 -3.29 24.68
N HIS A 114 1.55 -3.22 23.45
CA HIS A 114 0.52 -2.23 23.13
C HIS A 114 -0.83 -2.74 23.61
N ASP A 115 -1.44 -2.10 24.60
CA ASP A 115 -2.76 -2.49 25.10
C ASP A 115 -3.89 -2.04 24.16
N ASP A 116 -3.57 -1.20 23.19
CA ASP A 116 -4.51 -0.63 22.23
C ASP A 116 -4.50 -1.38 20.89
N LEU A 117 -5.71 -1.64 20.36
CA LEU A 117 -5.89 -2.32 19.08
C LEU A 117 -5.34 -1.46 17.94
N HIS A 118 -5.69 -0.17 17.90
CA HIS A 118 -5.27 0.73 16.83
C HIS A 118 -3.75 0.80 16.71
N GLU A 119 -3.06 0.93 17.84
CA GLU A 119 -1.61 0.92 17.87
C GLU A 119 -1.02 -0.42 17.40
N THR A 120 -1.60 -1.54 17.84
CA THR A 120 -1.14 -2.88 17.42
C THR A 120 -1.35 -3.10 15.92
N SER A 121 -2.53 -2.76 15.39
CA SER A 121 -2.88 -2.90 13.98
C SER A 121 -2.02 -1.98 13.10
N LEU A 122 -1.78 -0.75 13.54
CA LEU A 122 -0.94 0.22 12.83
C LEU A 122 0.51 -0.26 12.72
N HIS A 123 1.11 -0.69 13.83
CA HIS A 123 2.46 -1.27 13.84
C HIS A 123 2.54 -2.49 12.92
N PHE A 124 1.63 -3.44 13.09
CA PHE A 124 1.61 -4.69 12.33
C PHE A 124 1.56 -4.44 10.83
N ARG A 125 0.67 -3.54 10.39
CA ARG A 125 0.54 -3.19 8.98
C ARG A 125 1.81 -2.52 8.44
N LEU A 126 2.33 -1.50 9.12
CA LEU A 126 3.49 -0.74 8.65
C LEU A 126 4.76 -1.62 8.54
N LEU A 127 4.95 -2.54 9.49
CA LEU A 127 6.09 -3.46 9.47
C LEU A 127 5.99 -4.47 8.33
N ARG A 128 4.82 -5.07 8.12
CA ARG A 128 4.61 -6.00 7.00
C ARG A 128 4.75 -5.32 5.64
N GLN A 129 4.32 -4.07 5.52
CA GLN A 129 4.52 -3.28 4.30
C GLN A 129 6.00 -3.06 3.96
N GLN A 130 6.89 -3.01 4.96
CA GLN A 130 8.34 -2.94 4.76
C GLN A 130 9.04 -4.31 4.69
N GLY A 131 8.28 -5.40 4.72
CA GLY A 131 8.83 -6.76 4.66
C GLY A 131 9.34 -7.31 5.99
N HIS A 132 9.11 -6.63 7.11
CA HIS A 132 9.39 -7.19 8.43
C HIS A 132 8.31 -8.22 8.80
N PHE A 133 8.75 -9.43 9.18
CA PHE A 133 7.83 -10.47 9.61
C PHE A 133 7.27 -10.17 11.00
N GLN A 134 5.95 -10.06 11.11
CA GLN A 134 5.24 -9.96 12.38
C GLN A 134 4.23 -11.10 12.50
N SER A 135 4.33 -11.88 13.59
CA SER A 135 3.39 -12.95 13.88
C SER A 135 1.96 -12.38 14.04
N PRO A 136 0.93 -12.98 13.43
CA PRO A 136 -0.46 -12.57 13.64
C PRO A 136 -0.92 -12.81 15.09
N GLU A 137 -0.18 -13.59 15.88
CA GLU A 137 -0.49 -13.87 17.28
C GLU A 137 -0.48 -12.62 18.18
N VAL A 138 0.10 -11.49 17.71
CA VAL A 138 -0.03 -10.19 18.40
C VAL A 138 -1.48 -9.77 18.62
N PHE A 139 -2.41 -10.28 17.82
CA PHE A 139 -3.84 -9.99 17.95
C PHE A 139 -4.57 -10.91 18.94
N ASN A 140 -3.95 -11.99 19.42
CA ASN A 140 -4.60 -12.96 20.32
C ASN A 140 -5.04 -12.34 21.65
N LYS A 141 -4.40 -11.26 22.10
CA LYS A 141 -4.83 -10.50 23.29
C LYS A 141 -6.17 -9.78 23.10
N PHE A 142 -6.59 -9.56 21.86
CA PHE A 142 -7.87 -8.93 21.50
C PHE A 142 -8.96 -9.95 21.19
N THR A 143 -8.63 -11.25 21.20
CA THR A 143 -9.58 -12.34 21.00
C THR A 143 -10.01 -12.96 22.34
N ASN A 144 -11.17 -13.60 22.35
CA ASN A 144 -11.70 -14.32 23.50
C ASN A 144 -11.26 -15.81 23.46
N LYS A 145 -11.71 -16.62 24.42
CA LYS A 145 -11.42 -18.07 24.46
C LYS A 145 -11.96 -18.86 23.25
N GLU A 146 -12.87 -18.28 22.47
CA GLU A 146 -13.39 -18.84 21.22
C GLU A 146 -12.65 -18.27 19.98
N GLU A 147 -11.51 -17.59 20.18
CA GLU A 147 -10.72 -16.92 19.14
C GLU A 147 -11.47 -15.83 18.35
N LYS A 148 -12.59 -15.34 18.87
CA LYS A 148 -13.34 -14.21 18.29
C LYS A 148 -12.90 -12.90 18.91
N PHE A 149 -12.86 -11.83 18.12
CA PHE A 149 -12.60 -10.49 18.63
C PHE A 149 -13.58 -10.13 19.76
N ASN A 150 -13.03 -9.61 20.86
CA ASN A 150 -13.81 -9.26 22.03
C ASN A 150 -14.77 -8.11 21.71
N ARG A 151 -16.06 -8.26 22.07
CA ARG A 151 -17.09 -7.24 21.81
C ARG A 151 -16.76 -5.87 22.41
N LYS A 152 -15.96 -5.82 23.47
CA LYS A 152 -15.47 -4.56 24.06
C LYS A 152 -14.63 -3.72 23.09
N LEU A 153 -14.03 -4.34 22.06
CA LEU A 153 -13.30 -3.60 21.02
C LEU A 153 -14.21 -2.83 20.07
N SER A 154 -15.52 -3.08 20.06
CA SER A 154 -16.46 -2.28 19.25
C SER A 154 -16.47 -0.79 19.63
N GLU A 155 -16.00 -0.46 20.84
CA GLU A 155 -15.81 0.91 21.30
C GLU A 155 -14.56 1.57 20.69
N ASN A 156 -13.56 0.77 20.26
CA ASN A 156 -12.32 1.24 19.63
C ASN A 156 -12.45 1.24 18.09
N ILE A 157 -13.26 2.18 17.58
CA ILE A 157 -13.56 2.34 16.16
C ILE A 157 -12.28 2.51 15.33
N ASN A 158 -11.30 3.26 15.86
CA ASN A 158 -10.03 3.51 15.15
C ASN A 158 -9.25 2.22 14.92
N GLY A 159 -9.24 1.30 15.90
CA GLY A 159 -8.60 -0.01 15.76
C GLY A 159 -9.21 -0.83 14.64
N MET A 160 -10.54 -0.86 14.56
CA MET A 160 -11.27 -1.59 13.53
C MET A 160 -10.99 -1.07 12.11
N ILE A 161 -10.86 0.26 11.94
CA ILE A 161 -10.61 0.90 10.64
C ILE A 161 -9.15 0.73 10.20
N SER A 162 -8.19 0.66 11.14
CA SER A 162 -6.78 0.50 10.80
C SER A 162 -6.41 -0.88 10.22
N GLU A 163 -7.26 -1.91 10.40
CA GLU A 163 -7.04 -3.26 9.88
C GLU A 163 -7.46 -3.46 8.42
N THR A 164 -8.22 -2.54 7.82
CA THR A 164 -8.96 -2.79 6.56
C THR A 164 -8.24 -2.43 5.25
N LYS A 165 -6.91 -2.23 5.24
CA LYS A 165 -6.16 -1.87 4.03
C LYS A 165 -4.82 -2.56 3.89
#